data_AF-A0A1F7FNF1-F1
#
_entry.id   AF-A0A1F7FNF1-F1
#
_cell.length_a   1.000
_cell.length_b   1.000
_cell.length_c   1.000
_cell.angle_alpha   90.00
_cell.angle_beta   90.00
_cell.angle_gamma   90.00
#
_symmetry.space_group_name_H-M   'P 1'
#
loop_
_entity.id
_entity.type
_entity.pdbx_description
1 polymer ?
#
loop_
_entity_poly.entity_id
_entity_poly.type
_entity_poly.pdbx_seq_one_letter_code
_entity_poly.pdbx_strand_id
1 'polypeptide(L)'
;MNINKNLILTGIFSVSMAINPFMAGAVEEKDIEELEKKLISVETQLLEPELRLDKLQQDRSKYDGASGWFQGSKKKALDSEIAKSEALANEKYSEMKSTAQQVQKMVFDVAHAFEKHGQFEKAIEYYLKVENRTDEIRNRIAACYKAKKDYQQAIKWLLEMSRTDSNLLEVVDCYKLDGSMREAVYWLFEILAPWSENSSELTALKLIEEYNYPQRPNDYPDFYKRLSDIYLTKAIKAYDGNFLQASKDYRKAVELLANDMNETPQLVSFSILERHQNDYRVALEILDRQREAAERNFEDRVRQARNDIEVAEDRLRRARHDADRDYENRVRNAEQNVKRAQDRLNELTKNTATPPEELERAKRNLENANRELQDVRRNREQIIRDYLRPYERDVRSARDDYDRLLSNRTQIIEEYIAPYKRKVAEVKNSLERIKAMHDANFNN
;
A
#
# COMPACT_ATOMS: atom_id res chain seq x y z
N MET A 1 18.41 13.74 13.93
CA MET A 1 17.79 13.77 12.58
C MET A 1 18.78 13.10 11.62
N ASN A 2 18.73 11.78 11.51
CA ASN A 2 19.63 11.01 10.63
C ASN A 2 19.09 11.05 9.21
N ILE A 3 19.53 12.05 8.44
CA ILE A 3 19.37 12.02 6.98
C ILE A 3 20.47 11.09 6.47
N ASN A 4 20.09 9.96 5.88
CA ASN A 4 20.99 9.02 5.20
C ASN A 4 21.75 9.77 4.09
N LYS A 5 23.00 10.19 4.36
CA LYS A 5 23.88 10.93 3.43
C LYS A 5 24.72 10.02 2.51
N ASN A 6 24.73 8.70 2.76
CA ASN A 6 25.59 7.75 2.04
C ASN A 6 25.11 7.33 0.64
N LEU A 7 24.03 7.90 0.12
CA LEU A 7 23.50 7.52 -1.21
C LEU A 7 24.00 8.41 -2.36
N ILE A 8 24.67 9.53 -2.09
CA ILE A 8 25.08 10.49 -3.12
C ILE A 8 26.55 10.32 -3.55
N LEU A 9 27.38 9.70 -2.70
CA LEU A 9 28.83 9.59 -2.91
C LEU A 9 29.30 8.41 -3.76
N THR A 10 28.41 7.47 -4.12
CA THR A 10 28.81 6.23 -4.82
C THR A 10 28.35 6.12 -6.28
N GLY A 11 27.71 7.15 -6.85
CA GLY A 11 27.06 7.05 -8.16
C GLY A 11 27.84 7.58 -9.38
N ILE A 12 28.86 8.43 -9.19
CA ILE A 12 29.28 9.36 -10.25
C ILE A 12 30.73 9.07 -10.68
N PHE A 13 30.80 8.28 -11.76
CA PHE A 13 31.87 8.14 -12.78
C PHE A 13 33.25 7.55 -12.39
N SER A 14 33.50 6.37 -12.94
CA SER A 14 34.84 5.92 -13.35
C SER A 14 34.82 5.53 -14.83
N VAL A 15 35.01 6.48 -15.76
CA VAL A 15 35.54 6.16 -17.10
C VAL A 15 36.28 7.39 -17.66
N SER A 16 37.56 7.20 -17.98
CA SER A 16 38.41 8.10 -18.78
C SER A 16 37.88 8.22 -20.22
N MET A 17 37.60 9.45 -20.68
CA MET A 17 37.26 9.72 -22.09
C MET A 17 38.50 9.63 -22.99
N ALA A 18 38.37 8.91 -24.11
CA ALA A 18 39.21 9.07 -25.29
C ALA A 18 38.29 9.44 -26.46
N ILE A 19 38.42 10.66 -27.01
CA ILE A 19 37.57 11.15 -28.11
C ILE A 19 38.42 11.81 -29.20
N ASN A 20 38.07 11.50 -30.44
CA ASN A 20 38.56 12.04 -31.70
C ASN A 20 37.57 13.14 -32.21
N PRO A 21 38.03 14.24 -32.84
CA PRO A 21 37.16 15.41 -33.11
C PRO A 21 36.57 15.42 -34.53
N PHE A 22 35.27 15.72 -34.69
CA PHE A 22 34.80 16.62 -35.77
C PHE A 22 33.35 17.16 -35.63
N MET A 23 33.28 18.50 -35.58
CA MET A 23 32.34 19.50 -36.14
C MET A 23 30.82 19.23 -36.19
N ALA A 24 30.18 19.27 -35.02
CA ALA A 24 28.97 20.04 -34.72
C ALA A 24 28.67 19.78 -33.23
N GLY A 25 29.30 20.53 -32.32
CA GLY A 25 29.19 20.28 -30.87
C GLY A 25 30.47 20.47 -30.05
N ALA A 26 31.62 20.76 -30.67
CA ALA A 26 32.90 20.90 -29.95
C ALA A 26 32.91 22.01 -28.88
N VAL A 27 32.00 22.98 -28.95
CA VAL A 27 31.83 24.02 -27.92
C VAL A 27 31.05 23.45 -26.73
N GLU A 28 29.92 22.78 -26.99
CA GLU A 28 29.03 22.26 -25.94
C GLU A 28 29.65 21.05 -25.20
N GLU A 29 30.43 20.19 -25.87
CA GLU A 29 31.14 19.08 -25.22
C GLU A 29 32.26 19.58 -24.29
N LYS A 30 32.98 20.63 -24.71
CA LYS A 30 34.04 21.24 -23.90
C LYS A 30 33.48 21.93 -22.66
N ASP A 31 32.31 22.54 -22.78
CA ASP A 31 31.61 23.17 -21.67
C ASP A 31 31.14 22.11 -20.63
N ILE A 32 30.78 20.90 -21.05
CA ILE A 32 30.50 19.76 -20.15
C ILE A 32 31.78 19.36 -19.40
N GLU A 33 32.90 19.17 -20.11
CA GLU A 33 34.18 18.79 -19.47
C GLU A 33 34.63 19.82 -18.42
N GLU A 34 34.45 21.11 -18.68
CA GLU A 34 34.78 22.17 -17.73
C GLU A 34 33.89 22.11 -16.47
N LEU A 35 32.59 21.84 -16.63
CA LEU A 35 31.66 21.65 -15.52
C LEU A 35 31.93 20.36 -14.74
N GLU A 36 32.32 19.26 -15.40
CA GLU A 36 32.71 18.01 -14.75
C GLU A 36 34.00 18.19 -13.92
N LYS A 37 35.00 18.89 -14.47
CA LYS A 37 36.22 19.25 -13.72
C LYS A 37 35.89 20.11 -12.49
N LYS A 38 34.96 21.06 -12.65
CA LYS A 38 34.46 21.86 -11.53
C LYS A 38 33.75 21.00 -10.49
N LEU A 39 32.91 20.05 -10.90
CA LEU A 39 32.22 19.12 -10.00
C LEU A 39 33.22 18.29 -9.18
N ILE A 40 34.20 17.67 -9.83
CA ILE A 40 35.28 16.90 -9.18
C ILE A 40 36.06 17.78 -8.19
N SER A 41 36.34 19.03 -8.56
CA SER A 41 36.99 19.98 -7.66
C SER A 41 36.15 20.29 -6.43
N VAL A 42 34.83 20.46 -6.56
CA VAL A 42 33.94 20.74 -5.43
C VAL A 42 33.79 19.50 -4.54
N GLU A 43 33.68 18.30 -5.11
CA GLU A 43 33.67 17.04 -4.38
C GLU A 43 34.96 16.84 -3.57
N THR A 44 36.12 17.11 -4.19
CA THR A 44 37.42 17.04 -3.51
C THR A 44 37.50 18.03 -2.36
N GLN A 45 36.98 19.25 -2.54
CA GLN A 45 36.91 20.27 -1.49
C GLN A 45 35.91 19.94 -0.37
N LEU A 46 34.95 19.05 -0.59
CA LEU A 46 33.98 18.62 0.42
C LEU A 46 34.57 17.59 1.40
N LEU A 47 35.53 16.77 0.95
CA LEU A 47 36.16 15.72 1.75
C LEU A 47 36.83 16.25 3.02
N GLU A 48 37.54 17.38 2.92
CA GLU A 48 38.28 17.95 4.07
C GLU A 48 37.35 18.46 5.19
N PRO A 49 36.31 19.27 4.92
CA PRO A 49 35.29 19.64 5.90
C PRO A 49 34.58 18.44 6.54
N GLU A 50 34.27 17.39 5.77
CA GLU A 50 33.59 16.18 6.29
C GLU A 50 34.49 15.37 7.24
N LEU A 51 35.73 15.10 6.83
CA LEU A 51 36.71 14.43 7.70
C LEU A 51 36.99 15.24 8.98
N ARG A 52 37.01 16.57 8.87
CA ARG A 52 37.15 17.46 10.02
C ARG A 52 35.94 17.39 10.94
N LEU A 53 34.73 17.33 10.39
CA LEU A 53 33.49 17.18 11.16
C LEU A 53 33.46 15.89 11.97
N ASP A 54 33.79 14.76 11.35
CA ASP A 54 33.84 13.47 12.02
C ASP A 54 34.82 13.50 13.21
N LYS A 55 36.00 14.09 13.00
CA LYS A 55 37.00 14.25 14.06
C LYS A 55 36.51 15.16 15.19
N LEU A 56 35.91 16.30 14.86
CA LEU A 56 35.37 17.24 15.85
C LEU A 56 34.22 16.63 16.65
N GLN A 57 33.34 15.85 16.02
CA GLN A 57 32.25 15.14 16.69
C GLN A 57 32.78 14.03 17.61
N GLN A 58 33.78 13.27 17.17
CA GLN A 58 34.49 12.29 18.02
C GLN A 58 35.15 12.97 19.22
N ASP A 59 35.82 14.10 19.02
CA ASP A 59 36.45 14.84 20.10
C ASP A 59 35.43 15.45 21.06
N ARG A 60 34.29 15.94 20.56
CA ARG A 60 33.18 16.46 21.38
C ARG A 60 32.50 15.37 22.22
N SER A 61 32.37 14.15 21.71
CA SER A 61 31.75 13.02 22.44
C SER A 61 32.56 12.60 23.69
N LYS A 62 33.87 12.83 23.70
CA LYS A 62 34.74 12.59 24.88
C LYS A 62 34.40 13.47 26.09
N TYR A 63 33.61 14.53 25.89
CA TYR A 63 33.19 15.47 26.94
C TYR A 63 31.72 15.27 27.38
N ASP A 64 31.02 14.23 26.90
CA ASP A 64 29.61 13.94 27.23
C ASP A 64 29.42 12.99 28.45
N GLY A 65 30.48 12.71 29.23
CA GLY A 65 30.48 11.87 30.44
C GLY A 65 30.72 12.61 31.78
N ALA A 66 30.69 11.88 32.90
CA ALA A 66 30.79 12.42 34.27
C ALA A 66 32.07 13.23 34.57
N SER A 67 33.13 13.09 33.76
CA SER A 67 34.37 13.88 33.83
C SER A 67 34.28 15.26 33.13
N GLY A 68 33.22 15.53 32.37
CA GLY A 68 33.06 16.74 31.55
C GLY A 68 32.46 17.96 32.27
N TRP A 69 32.01 17.81 33.52
CA TRP A 69 31.30 18.84 34.29
C TRP A 69 32.08 20.17 34.43
N PHE A 70 33.42 20.15 34.38
CA PHE A 70 34.28 21.32 34.57
C PHE A 70 34.91 21.89 33.29
N GLN A 71 34.51 21.44 32.08
CA GLN A 71 35.14 21.82 30.81
C GLN A 71 34.20 22.49 29.80
N GLY A 72 33.17 23.21 30.30
CA GLY A 72 32.15 23.87 29.47
C GLY A 72 32.68 24.84 28.41
N SER A 73 33.82 25.52 28.65
CA SER A 73 34.45 26.40 27.66
C SER A 73 35.06 25.66 26.47
N LYS A 74 35.69 24.49 26.71
CA LYS A 74 36.24 23.63 25.66
C LYS A 74 35.15 22.95 24.85
N LYS A 75 34.07 22.51 25.51
CA LYS A 75 32.87 21.97 24.86
C LYS A 75 32.23 23.01 23.94
N LYS A 76 32.04 24.24 24.43
CA LYS A 76 31.48 25.35 23.64
C LYS A 76 32.37 25.75 22.45
N ALA A 77 33.70 25.66 22.60
CA ALA A 77 34.64 25.88 21.50
C ALA A 77 34.52 24.79 20.42
N LEU A 78 34.45 23.51 20.82
CA LEU A 78 34.21 22.40 19.90
C LEU A 78 32.85 22.50 19.21
N ASP A 79 31.77 22.81 19.94
CA ASP A 79 30.44 23.01 19.35
C ASP A 79 30.45 24.17 18.34
N SER A 80 31.22 25.25 18.60
CA SER A 80 31.39 26.35 17.64
C SER A 80 32.20 25.96 16.41
N GLU A 81 33.21 25.11 16.53
CA GLU A 81 34.00 24.61 15.40
C GLU A 81 33.22 23.58 14.56
N ILE A 82 32.41 22.74 15.22
CA ILE A 82 31.44 21.85 14.58
C ILE A 82 30.48 22.70 13.75
N ALA A 83 29.82 23.70 14.35
CA ALA A 83 28.87 24.55 13.63
C ALA A 83 29.49 25.25 12.41
N LYS A 84 30.74 25.72 12.51
CA LYS A 84 31.46 26.33 11.36
C LYS A 84 31.78 25.31 10.27
N SER A 85 32.24 24.12 10.66
CA SER A 85 32.56 23.05 9.70
C SER A 85 31.29 22.49 9.06
N GLU A 86 30.17 22.43 9.79
CA GLU A 86 28.85 22.03 9.28
C GLU A 86 28.32 23.06 8.27
N ALA A 87 28.47 24.36 8.56
CA ALA A 87 28.09 25.42 7.63
C ALA A 87 28.88 25.33 6.31
N LEU A 88 30.20 25.14 6.38
CA LEU A 88 31.06 24.99 5.20
C LEU A 88 30.74 23.72 4.39
N ALA A 89 30.52 22.59 5.08
CA ALA A 89 30.12 21.34 4.43
C ALA A 89 28.75 21.49 3.73
N ASN A 90 27.78 22.14 4.36
CA ASN A 90 26.47 22.40 3.77
C ASN A 90 26.54 23.32 2.54
N GLU A 91 27.38 24.37 2.58
CA GLU A 91 27.64 25.24 1.44
C GLU A 91 28.22 24.47 0.27
N LYS A 92 29.30 23.70 0.51
CA LYS A 92 29.98 22.91 -0.53
C LYS A 92 29.09 21.81 -1.09
N TYR A 93 28.30 21.17 -0.25
CA TYR A 93 27.30 20.19 -0.68
C TYR A 93 26.20 20.82 -1.56
N SER A 94 25.74 22.04 -1.24
CA SER A 94 24.80 22.79 -2.08
C SER A 94 25.42 23.18 -3.43
N GLU A 95 26.69 23.62 -3.43
CA GLU A 95 27.45 23.94 -4.63
C GLU A 95 27.63 22.70 -5.53
N MET A 96 28.00 21.56 -4.94
CA MET A 96 28.13 20.27 -5.61
C MET A 96 26.81 19.88 -6.27
N LYS A 97 25.71 19.90 -5.51
CA LYS A 97 24.38 19.56 -6.01
C LYS A 97 23.96 20.48 -7.17
N SER A 98 24.20 21.79 -7.07
CA SER A 98 23.87 22.73 -8.13
C SER A 98 24.72 22.49 -9.38
N THR A 99 26.01 22.21 -9.22
CA THR A 99 26.93 21.94 -10.33
C THR A 99 26.57 20.61 -11.02
N ALA A 100 26.28 19.56 -10.25
CA ALA A 100 25.81 18.28 -10.77
C ALA A 100 24.51 18.44 -11.58
N GLN A 101 23.55 19.23 -11.10
CA GLN A 101 22.32 19.53 -11.85
C GLN A 101 22.60 20.27 -13.17
N GLN A 102 23.57 21.18 -13.20
CA GLN A 102 23.97 21.89 -14.42
C GLN A 102 24.63 20.92 -15.43
N VAL A 103 25.53 20.04 -14.97
CA VAL A 103 26.13 18.99 -15.80
C VAL A 103 25.05 18.11 -16.41
N GLN A 104 24.14 17.59 -15.59
CA GLN A 104 23.06 16.70 -16.04
C GLN A 104 22.14 17.38 -17.08
N LYS A 105 21.84 18.67 -16.89
CA LYS A 105 21.06 19.44 -17.87
C LYS A 105 21.83 19.61 -19.18
N MET A 106 23.10 19.98 -19.13
CA MET A 106 23.92 20.20 -20.33
C MET A 106 24.13 18.90 -21.11
N VAL A 107 24.37 17.78 -20.43
CA VAL A 107 24.45 16.44 -21.03
C VAL A 107 23.16 16.10 -21.78
N PHE A 108 21.99 16.41 -21.21
CA PHE A 108 20.70 16.23 -21.87
C PHE A 108 20.53 17.14 -23.10
N ASP A 109 20.88 18.42 -22.99
CA ASP A 109 20.76 19.40 -24.07
C ASP A 109 21.65 19.00 -25.28
N VAL A 110 22.87 18.53 -25.02
CA VAL A 110 23.80 17.99 -26.04
C VAL A 110 23.24 16.72 -26.69
N ALA A 111 22.72 15.79 -25.88
CA ALA A 111 22.07 14.59 -26.42
C ALA A 111 20.93 14.95 -27.37
N HIS A 112 20.13 15.95 -27.01
CA HIS A 112 19.00 16.42 -27.81
C HIS A 112 19.43 17.16 -29.08
N ALA A 113 20.54 17.88 -29.05
CA ALA A 113 21.12 18.47 -30.25
C ALA A 113 21.56 17.37 -31.24
N PHE A 114 22.26 16.34 -30.76
CA PHE A 114 22.64 15.19 -31.59
C PHE A 114 21.43 14.46 -32.18
N GLU A 115 20.37 14.26 -31.39
CA GLU A 115 19.09 13.68 -31.84
C GLU A 115 18.52 14.48 -33.02
N LYS A 116 18.40 15.82 -32.87
CA LYS A 116 17.86 16.71 -33.92
C LYS A 116 18.68 16.73 -35.20
N HIS A 117 19.99 16.51 -35.10
CA HIS A 117 20.89 16.43 -36.25
C HIS A 117 20.99 15.01 -36.84
N GLY A 118 20.20 14.05 -36.35
CA GLY A 118 20.18 12.68 -36.84
C GLY A 118 21.40 11.85 -36.45
N GLN A 119 22.22 12.32 -35.51
CA GLN A 119 23.38 11.60 -34.97
C GLN A 119 22.94 10.69 -33.81
N PHE A 120 22.10 9.70 -34.12
CA PHE A 120 21.40 8.89 -33.12
C PHE A 120 22.33 8.08 -32.21
N GLU A 121 23.45 7.55 -32.73
CA GLU A 121 24.46 6.84 -31.90
C GLU A 121 24.99 7.72 -30.77
N LYS A 122 25.37 8.95 -31.10
CA LYS A 122 25.90 9.91 -30.12
C LYS A 122 24.81 10.38 -29.16
N ALA A 123 23.61 10.67 -29.69
CA ALA A 123 22.48 11.04 -28.85
C ALA A 123 22.21 9.98 -27.78
N ILE A 124 22.19 8.69 -28.15
CA ILE A 124 22.04 7.57 -27.21
C ILE A 124 23.17 7.56 -26.18
N GLU A 125 24.43 7.70 -26.60
CA GLU A 125 25.58 7.72 -25.69
C GLU A 125 25.43 8.80 -24.61
N TYR A 126 25.02 10.02 -24.99
CA TYR A 126 24.82 11.12 -24.06
C TYR A 126 23.57 10.93 -23.19
N TYR A 127 22.45 10.43 -23.74
CA TYR A 127 21.27 10.11 -22.92
C TYR A 127 21.54 9.04 -21.87
N LEU A 128 22.42 8.07 -22.15
CA LEU A 128 22.86 7.06 -21.19
C LEU A 128 23.79 7.60 -20.09
N LYS A 129 24.32 8.82 -20.24
CA LYS A 129 25.09 9.51 -19.18
C LYS A 129 24.20 10.29 -18.20
N VAL A 130 22.92 10.50 -18.53
CA VAL A 130 21.98 11.14 -17.61
C VAL A 130 21.64 10.17 -16.46
N GLU A 131 21.85 10.60 -15.22
CA GLU A 131 21.76 9.77 -14.01
C GLU A 131 20.31 9.36 -13.72
N ASN A 132 19.39 10.33 -13.73
CA ASN A 132 17.96 10.11 -13.54
C ASN A 132 17.24 10.03 -14.89
N ARG A 133 17.32 8.86 -15.53
CA ARG A 133 16.58 8.58 -16.77
C ARG A 133 15.08 8.48 -16.51
N THR A 134 14.40 9.62 -16.59
CA THR A 134 12.94 9.71 -16.61
C THR A 134 12.37 9.03 -17.86
N ASP A 135 11.07 8.79 -17.86
CA ASP A 135 10.36 8.27 -19.03
C ASP A 135 10.52 9.16 -20.27
N GLU A 136 10.70 10.48 -20.11
CA GLU A 136 11.02 11.37 -21.23
C GLU A 136 12.35 10.99 -21.90
N ILE A 137 13.40 10.77 -21.11
CA ILE A 137 14.72 10.40 -21.64
C ILE A 137 14.67 9.00 -22.27
N ARG A 138 14.01 8.05 -21.60
CA ARG A 138 13.83 6.69 -22.14
C ARG A 138 13.09 6.71 -23.47
N ASN A 139 12.05 7.52 -23.60
CA ASN A 139 11.32 7.69 -24.85
C ASN A 139 12.21 8.23 -25.96
N ARG A 140 13.08 9.22 -25.67
CA ARG A 140 14.04 9.73 -26.66
C ARG A 140 15.08 8.70 -27.07
N ILE A 141 15.60 7.90 -26.13
CA ILE A 141 16.49 6.78 -26.43
C ILE A 141 15.79 5.78 -27.34
N ALA A 142 14.55 5.39 -27.01
CA ALA A 142 13.75 4.49 -27.84
C ALA A 142 13.52 5.05 -29.25
N ALA A 143 13.19 6.34 -29.38
CA ALA A 143 13.02 7.02 -30.66
C ALA A 143 14.31 7.00 -31.50
N CYS A 144 15.48 7.20 -30.87
CA CYS A 144 16.77 7.09 -31.54
C CYS A 144 17.02 5.65 -32.07
N TYR A 145 16.76 4.63 -31.26
CA TYR A 145 16.88 3.23 -31.70
C TYR A 145 15.88 2.89 -32.82
N LYS A 146 14.64 3.38 -32.73
CA LYS A 146 13.60 3.23 -33.75
C LYS A 146 14.02 3.90 -35.08
N ALA A 147 14.56 5.11 -35.04
CA ALA A 147 15.08 5.81 -36.22
C ALA A 147 16.24 5.07 -36.90
N LYS A 148 17.06 4.39 -36.09
CA LYS A 148 18.13 3.49 -36.56
C LYS A 148 17.63 2.13 -37.06
N LYS A 149 16.32 1.85 -36.96
CA LYS A 149 15.71 0.54 -37.27
C LYS A 149 16.19 -0.60 -36.36
N ASP A 150 16.71 -0.29 -35.18
CA ASP A 150 17.01 -1.26 -34.13
C ASP A 150 15.79 -1.37 -33.21
N TYR A 151 14.74 -2.01 -33.73
CA TYR A 151 13.43 -2.02 -33.09
C TYR A 151 13.42 -2.82 -31.79
N GLN A 152 14.25 -3.86 -31.68
CA GLN A 152 14.35 -4.67 -30.46
C GLN A 152 14.88 -3.85 -29.28
N GLN A 153 15.90 -3.00 -29.50
CA GLN A 153 16.35 -2.08 -28.45
C GLN A 153 15.30 -1.01 -28.17
N ALA A 154 14.64 -0.45 -29.19
CA ALA A 154 13.57 0.53 -28.98
C ALA A 154 12.45 -0.03 -28.09
N ILE A 155 12.00 -1.26 -28.36
CA ILE A 155 10.99 -1.97 -27.57
C ILE A 155 11.43 -2.14 -26.12
N LYS A 156 12.68 -2.58 -25.90
CA LYS A 156 13.23 -2.74 -24.54
C LYS A 156 13.11 -1.43 -23.73
N TRP A 157 13.52 -0.31 -24.33
CA TRP A 157 13.44 1.00 -23.67
C TRP A 157 12.00 1.47 -23.43
N LEU A 158 11.08 1.22 -24.36
CA LEU A 158 9.65 1.54 -24.19
C LEU A 158 9.01 0.71 -23.06
N LEU A 159 9.38 -0.55 -22.91
CA LEU A 159 8.86 -1.43 -21.85
C LEU A 159 9.44 -1.13 -20.46
N GLU A 160 10.57 -0.43 -20.38
CA GLU A 160 11.16 0.05 -19.12
C GLU A 160 10.47 1.33 -18.59
N MET A 161 9.62 1.98 -19.40
CA MET A 161 8.83 3.15 -19.01
C MET A 161 7.59 2.76 -18.20
N SER A 162 6.89 3.75 -17.65
CA SER A 162 5.55 3.54 -17.11
C SER A 162 4.63 2.89 -18.15
N ARG A 163 3.89 1.86 -17.72
CA ARG A 163 2.96 1.14 -18.61
C ARG A 163 1.73 2.01 -18.87
N THR A 164 1.69 2.64 -20.03
CA THR A 164 0.56 3.41 -20.55
C THR A 164 0.19 2.91 -21.94
N ASP A 165 -1.08 3.00 -22.31
CA ASP A 165 -1.55 2.53 -23.63
C ASP A 165 -0.87 3.28 -24.77
N SER A 166 -0.53 4.56 -24.57
CA SER A 166 0.25 5.34 -25.53
C SER A 166 1.66 4.75 -25.75
N ASN A 167 2.33 4.31 -24.69
CA ASN A 167 3.64 3.65 -24.81
C ASN A 167 3.51 2.28 -25.47
N LEU A 168 2.44 1.54 -25.15
CA LEU A 168 2.18 0.25 -25.77
C LEU A 168 1.87 0.38 -27.26
N LEU A 169 1.23 1.47 -27.71
CA LEU A 169 1.05 1.74 -29.15
C LEU A 169 2.39 1.94 -29.86
N GLU A 170 3.36 2.62 -29.24
CA GLU A 170 4.71 2.75 -29.79
C GLU A 170 5.44 1.39 -29.86
N VAL A 171 5.21 0.51 -28.86
CA VAL A 171 5.71 -0.87 -28.88
C VAL A 171 5.09 -1.65 -30.03
N VAL A 172 3.78 -1.56 -30.24
CA VAL A 172 3.07 -2.17 -31.38
C VAL A 172 3.67 -1.71 -32.71
N ASP A 173 3.91 -0.41 -32.87
CA ASP A 173 4.49 0.14 -34.10
C ASP A 173 5.91 -0.40 -34.34
N CYS A 174 6.73 -0.51 -33.29
CA CYS A 174 8.07 -1.11 -33.41
C CYS A 174 8.00 -2.58 -33.84
N TYR A 175 7.14 -3.40 -33.23
CA TYR A 175 6.96 -4.80 -33.65
C TYR A 175 6.46 -4.93 -35.08
N LYS A 176 5.55 -4.05 -35.51
CA LYS A 176 5.08 -4.00 -36.90
C LYS A 176 6.22 -3.68 -37.86
N LEU A 177 7.04 -2.67 -37.54
CA LEU A 177 8.19 -2.27 -38.37
C LEU A 177 9.29 -3.34 -38.43
N ASP A 178 9.42 -4.16 -37.39
CA ASP A 178 10.32 -5.31 -37.32
C ASP A 178 9.79 -6.54 -38.10
N GLY A 179 8.54 -6.49 -38.58
CA GLY A 179 7.88 -7.62 -39.25
C GLY A 179 7.30 -8.67 -38.29
N SER A 180 7.43 -8.46 -36.99
CA SER A 180 6.88 -9.25 -35.88
C SER A 180 5.38 -8.98 -35.68
N MET A 181 4.57 -9.29 -36.70
CA MET A 181 3.13 -9.05 -36.69
C MET A 181 2.39 -9.82 -35.61
N ARG A 182 2.90 -10.99 -35.21
CA ARG A 182 2.34 -11.76 -34.10
C ARG A 182 2.38 -10.92 -32.81
N GLU A 183 3.55 -10.46 -32.44
CA GLU A 183 3.78 -9.65 -31.24
C GLU A 183 3.02 -8.32 -31.29
N ALA A 184 2.94 -7.68 -32.47
CA ALA A 184 2.14 -6.47 -32.64
C ALA A 184 0.65 -6.72 -32.32
N VAL A 185 0.07 -7.83 -32.80
CA VAL A 185 -1.31 -8.21 -32.49
C VAL A 185 -1.49 -8.55 -31.01
N TYR A 186 -0.52 -9.23 -30.39
CA TYR A 186 -0.55 -9.49 -28.95
C TYR A 186 -0.70 -8.19 -28.14
N TRP A 187 0.18 -7.21 -28.40
CA TRP A 187 0.16 -5.94 -27.69
C TRP A 187 -1.06 -5.08 -27.97
N LEU A 188 -1.63 -5.15 -29.18
CA LEU A 188 -2.91 -4.50 -29.47
C LEU A 188 -4.03 -5.03 -28.58
N PHE A 189 -4.10 -6.35 -28.36
CA PHE A 189 -5.09 -6.88 -27.43
C PHE A 189 -4.81 -6.54 -25.96
N GLU A 190 -3.54 -6.41 -25.57
CA GLU A 190 -3.17 -5.95 -24.22
C GLU A 190 -3.62 -4.51 -23.95
N ILE A 191 -3.67 -3.66 -24.98
CA ILE A 191 -4.25 -2.31 -24.91
C ILE A 191 -5.78 -2.38 -24.81
N LEU A 192 -6.42 -3.28 -25.57
CA LEU A 192 -7.87 -3.35 -25.68
C LEU A 192 -8.58 -4.01 -24.49
N ALA A 193 -7.85 -4.66 -23.58
CA ALA A 193 -8.42 -5.44 -22.48
C ALA A 193 -7.80 -5.06 -21.12
N PRO A 194 -8.53 -4.39 -20.20
CA PRO A 194 -9.96 -4.05 -20.27
C PRO A 194 -10.25 -2.74 -21.03
N TRP A 195 -11.27 -2.76 -21.89
CA TRP A 195 -11.74 -1.57 -22.62
C TRP A 195 -12.20 -0.46 -21.67
N SER A 196 -11.67 0.75 -21.80
CA SER A 196 -11.94 1.96 -21.00
C SER A 196 -12.41 3.18 -21.81
N GLU A 197 -12.47 3.08 -23.14
CA GLU A 197 -12.84 4.13 -24.11
C GLU A 197 -11.84 5.28 -24.23
N ASN A 198 -10.56 5.01 -24.01
CA ASN A 198 -9.53 6.03 -24.19
C ASN A 198 -9.08 6.16 -25.66
N SER A 199 -8.38 7.25 -26.00
CA SER A 199 -7.93 7.51 -27.37
C SER A 199 -6.94 6.47 -27.91
N SER A 200 -6.16 5.84 -27.03
CA SER A 200 -5.17 4.84 -27.42
C SER A 200 -5.84 3.51 -27.76
N GLU A 201 -6.86 3.12 -26.99
CA GLU A 201 -7.69 1.95 -27.27
C GLU A 201 -8.47 2.09 -28.59
N LEU A 202 -9.05 3.26 -28.88
CA LEU A 202 -9.69 3.53 -30.17
C LEU A 202 -8.69 3.39 -31.32
N THR A 203 -7.45 3.84 -31.12
CA THR A 203 -6.37 3.69 -32.09
C THR A 203 -5.99 2.22 -32.25
N ALA A 204 -5.83 1.47 -31.15
CA ALA A 204 -5.53 0.05 -31.16
C ALA A 204 -6.61 -0.77 -31.87
N LEU A 205 -7.89 -0.45 -31.63
CA LEU A 205 -9.02 -1.10 -32.26
C LEU A 205 -9.02 -0.87 -33.78
N LYS A 206 -8.71 0.36 -34.21
CA LYS A 206 -8.57 0.65 -35.64
C LYS A 206 -7.41 -0.15 -36.26
N LEU A 207 -6.25 -0.17 -35.60
CA LEU A 207 -5.06 -0.86 -36.09
C LEU A 207 -5.30 -2.38 -36.20
N ILE A 208 -5.90 -3.00 -35.20
CA ILE A 208 -6.13 -4.46 -35.20
C ILE A 208 -7.10 -4.90 -36.31
N GLU A 209 -8.03 -4.03 -36.71
CA GLU A 209 -8.91 -4.25 -37.86
C GLU A 209 -8.19 -4.06 -39.20
N GLU A 210 -7.32 -3.06 -39.32
CA GLU A 210 -6.61 -2.75 -40.56
C GLU A 210 -5.44 -3.70 -40.86
N TYR A 211 -4.85 -4.33 -39.84
CA TYR A 211 -3.66 -5.15 -40.00
C TYR A 211 -3.95 -6.42 -40.79
N ASN A 212 -3.44 -6.50 -42.02
CA ASN A 212 -3.47 -7.75 -42.78
C ASN A 212 -2.39 -8.71 -42.25
N TYR A 213 -2.81 -9.76 -41.54
CA TYR A 213 -1.92 -10.77 -40.97
C TYR A 213 -2.34 -12.18 -41.40
N PRO A 214 -1.75 -12.76 -42.47
CA PRO A 214 -2.18 -14.05 -43.01
C PRO A 214 -2.01 -15.24 -42.05
N GLN A 215 -1.02 -15.21 -41.15
CA GLN A 215 -0.78 -16.27 -40.16
C GLN A 215 -1.68 -16.17 -38.92
N ARG A 216 -2.56 -15.17 -38.86
CA ARG A 216 -3.51 -14.94 -37.76
C ARG A 216 -4.29 -16.19 -37.33
N PRO A 217 -4.83 -17.03 -38.23
CA PRO A 217 -5.58 -18.23 -37.81
C PRO A 217 -4.72 -19.25 -37.04
N ASN A 218 -3.41 -19.30 -37.31
CA ASN A 218 -2.49 -20.23 -36.65
C ASN A 218 -1.99 -19.68 -35.31
N ASP A 219 -1.60 -18.41 -35.25
CA ASP A 219 -1.03 -17.80 -34.05
C ASP A 219 -2.08 -17.33 -33.03
N TYR A 220 -3.26 -16.96 -33.52
CA TYR A 220 -4.40 -16.48 -32.73
C TYR A 220 -5.68 -17.16 -33.19
N PRO A 221 -5.86 -18.46 -32.89
CA PRO A 221 -7.07 -19.20 -33.27
C PRO A 221 -8.34 -18.63 -32.62
N ASP A 222 -8.20 -17.84 -31.54
CA ASP A 222 -9.30 -17.15 -30.85
C ASP A 222 -9.39 -15.66 -31.19
N PHE A 223 -8.73 -15.19 -32.25
CA PHE A 223 -8.65 -13.77 -32.61
C PHE A 223 -10.03 -13.11 -32.70
N TYR A 224 -10.94 -13.71 -33.48
CA TYR A 224 -12.26 -13.15 -33.71
C TYR A 224 -13.12 -13.18 -32.46
N LYS A 225 -12.96 -14.20 -31.62
CA LYS A 225 -13.58 -14.26 -30.30
C LYS A 225 -13.11 -13.12 -29.40
N ARG A 226 -11.80 -12.90 -29.28
CA ARG A 226 -11.24 -11.81 -28.46
C ARG A 226 -11.69 -10.43 -28.97
N LEU A 227 -11.69 -10.23 -30.28
CA LEU A 227 -12.17 -8.99 -30.89
C LEU A 227 -13.68 -8.79 -30.69
N SER A 228 -14.46 -9.87 -30.79
CA SER A 228 -15.89 -9.86 -30.49
C SER A 228 -16.17 -9.48 -29.03
N ASP A 229 -15.43 -10.05 -28.07
CA ASP A 229 -15.56 -9.72 -26.64
C ASP A 229 -15.32 -8.21 -26.36
N ILE A 230 -14.38 -7.59 -27.08
CA ILE A 230 -14.14 -6.13 -27.02
C ILE A 230 -15.36 -5.36 -27.53
N TYR A 231 -15.89 -5.76 -28.70
CA TYR A 231 -17.08 -5.12 -29.28
C TYR A 231 -18.34 -5.32 -28.42
N LEU A 232 -18.51 -6.47 -27.77
CA LEU A 232 -19.58 -6.69 -26.79
C LEU A 232 -19.44 -5.76 -25.58
N THR A 233 -18.22 -5.60 -25.06
CA THR A 233 -17.94 -4.69 -23.94
C THR A 233 -18.27 -3.24 -24.33
N LYS A 234 -17.83 -2.82 -25.51
CA LYS A 234 -18.13 -1.49 -26.08
C LYS A 234 -19.63 -1.28 -26.26
N ALA A 235 -20.34 -2.28 -26.77
CA ALA A 235 -21.79 -2.23 -26.95
C ALA A 235 -22.53 -2.07 -25.61
N ILE A 236 -22.17 -2.86 -24.59
CA ILE A 236 -22.78 -2.81 -23.26
C ILE A 236 -22.56 -1.44 -22.60
N LYS A 237 -21.37 -0.84 -22.74
CA LYS A 237 -21.07 0.49 -22.20
C LYS A 237 -21.85 1.60 -22.91
N ALA A 238 -21.88 1.56 -24.25
CA ALA A 238 -22.57 2.56 -25.05
C ALA A 238 -24.10 2.51 -24.93
N TYR A 239 -24.67 1.41 -24.41
CA TYR A 239 -26.11 1.14 -24.41
C TYR A 239 -26.97 2.30 -23.88
N ASP A 240 -26.67 2.81 -22.68
CA ASP A 240 -27.51 3.82 -22.03
C ASP A 240 -27.39 5.21 -22.68
N GLY A 241 -26.22 5.54 -23.23
CA GLY A 241 -25.92 6.85 -23.80
C GLY A 241 -26.17 6.96 -25.31
N ASN A 242 -26.00 5.87 -26.05
CA ASN A 242 -26.12 5.82 -27.50
C ASN A 242 -26.49 4.40 -27.99
N PHE A 243 -27.77 4.05 -27.86
CA PHE A 243 -28.29 2.74 -28.25
C PHE A 243 -28.01 2.38 -29.72
N LEU A 244 -28.02 3.37 -30.63
CA LEU A 244 -27.73 3.12 -32.05
C LEU A 244 -26.28 2.65 -32.24
N GLN A 245 -25.33 3.27 -31.55
CA GLN A 245 -23.93 2.86 -31.58
C GLN A 245 -23.74 1.50 -30.89
N ALA A 246 -24.39 1.29 -29.74
CA ALA A 246 -24.37 0.01 -29.03
C ALA A 246 -24.86 -1.14 -29.91
N SER A 247 -25.98 -0.94 -30.62
CA SER A 247 -26.55 -1.91 -31.55
C SER A 247 -25.60 -2.23 -32.72
N LYS A 248 -24.90 -1.23 -33.27
CA LYS A 248 -23.88 -1.43 -34.31
C LYS A 248 -22.68 -2.23 -33.80
N ASP A 249 -22.15 -1.88 -32.64
CA ASP A 249 -21.01 -2.56 -32.03
C ASP A 249 -21.39 -4.01 -31.66
N TYR A 250 -22.59 -4.24 -31.15
CA TYR A 250 -23.12 -5.59 -30.88
C TYR A 250 -23.22 -6.43 -32.16
N ARG A 251 -23.81 -5.88 -33.22
CA ARG A 251 -23.91 -6.56 -34.51
C ARG A 251 -22.53 -6.91 -35.07
N LYS A 252 -21.57 -5.99 -34.98
CA LYS A 252 -20.18 -6.24 -35.38
C LYS A 252 -19.56 -7.40 -34.59
N ALA A 253 -19.79 -7.45 -33.27
CA ALA A 253 -19.33 -8.56 -32.43
C ALA A 253 -19.89 -9.92 -32.90
N VAL A 254 -21.19 -9.96 -33.21
CA VAL A 254 -21.87 -11.15 -33.71
C VAL A 254 -21.32 -11.58 -35.07
N GLU A 255 -21.15 -10.64 -36.00
CA GLU A 255 -20.63 -10.92 -37.35
C GLU A 255 -19.20 -11.47 -37.32
N LEU A 256 -18.34 -10.97 -36.41
CA LEU A 256 -16.98 -11.50 -36.22
C LEU A 256 -17.00 -12.97 -35.79
N LEU A 257 -17.84 -13.33 -34.82
CA LEU A 257 -17.97 -14.70 -34.34
C LEU A 257 -18.66 -15.62 -35.35
N ALA A 258 -19.66 -15.12 -36.07
CA ALA A 258 -20.35 -15.88 -37.12
C ALA A 258 -19.38 -16.32 -38.23
N ASN A 259 -18.50 -15.42 -38.65
CA ASN A 259 -17.47 -15.75 -39.64
C ASN A 259 -16.44 -16.76 -39.10
N ASP A 260 -16.04 -16.63 -37.84
CA ASP A 260 -15.08 -17.54 -37.19
C ASP A 260 -15.63 -18.95 -37.01
N MET A 261 -16.89 -19.06 -36.60
CA MET A 261 -17.58 -20.32 -36.36
C MET A 261 -18.15 -20.95 -37.64
N ASN A 262 -18.14 -20.23 -38.77
CA ASN A 262 -18.85 -20.59 -39.99
C ASN A 262 -20.35 -20.86 -39.74
N GLU A 263 -20.98 -19.96 -38.97
CA GLU A 263 -22.36 -20.04 -38.53
C GLU A 263 -23.17 -18.81 -38.93
N THR A 264 -24.50 -18.87 -38.80
CA THR A 264 -25.33 -17.68 -39.07
C THR A 264 -25.23 -16.65 -37.94
N PRO A 265 -25.20 -15.33 -38.24
CA PRO A 265 -25.22 -14.29 -37.22
C PRO A 265 -26.36 -14.44 -36.21
N GLN A 266 -27.53 -14.89 -36.64
CA GLN A 266 -28.68 -15.10 -35.77
C GLN A 266 -28.41 -16.20 -34.72
N LEU A 267 -27.86 -17.36 -35.12
CA LEU A 267 -27.51 -18.45 -34.19
C LEU A 267 -26.43 -18.02 -33.19
N VAL A 268 -25.40 -17.31 -33.66
CA VAL A 268 -24.35 -16.76 -32.78
C VAL A 268 -24.95 -15.77 -31.79
N SER A 269 -25.81 -14.87 -32.25
CA SER A 269 -26.52 -13.90 -31.41
C SER A 269 -27.34 -14.59 -30.30
N PHE A 270 -28.05 -15.68 -30.65
CA PHE A 270 -28.74 -16.53 -29.66
C PHE A 270 -27.78 -17.17 -28.66
N SER A 271 -26.64 -17.69 -29.10
CA SER A 271 -25.65 -18.30 -28.19
C SER A 271 -25.08 -17.29 -27.19
N ILE A 272 -24.88 -16.04 -27.61
CA ILE A 272 -24.45 -14.94 -26.72
C ILE A 272 -25.55 -14.64 -25.70
N LEU A 273 -26.81 -14.53 -26.15
CA LEU A 273 -27.95 -14.33 -25.27
C LEU A 273 -28.09 -15.46 -24.23
N GLU A 274 -27.99 -16.72 -24.67
CA GLU A 274 -28.06 -17.90 -23.81
C GLU A 274 -26.94 -17.90 -22.76
N ARG A 275 -25.72 -17.52 -23.14
CA ARG A 275 -24.60 -17.37 -22.20
C ARG A 275 -24.94 -16.36 -21.10
N HIS A 276 -25.45 -15.18 -21.45
CA HIS A 276 -25.85 -14.17 -20.46
C HIS A 276 -27.05 -14.61 -19.60
N GLN A 277 -27.99 -15.39 -20.16
CA GLN A 277 -29.07 -16.00 -19.38
C GLN A 277 -28.54 -17.00 -18.35
N ASN A 278 -27.58 -17.82 -18.76
CA ASN A 278 -26.92 -18.77 -17.88
C ASN A 278 -26.11 -18.05 -16.78
N ASP A 279 -25.36 -16.99 -17.11
CA ASP A 279 -24.61 -16.20 -16.14
C ASP A 279 -25.55 -15.58 -15.09
N TYR A 280 -26.72 -15.10 -15.51
CA TYR A 280 -27.73 -14.57 -14.58
C TYR A 280 -28.29 -15.66 -13.65
N ARG A 281 -28.60 -16.84 -14.19
CA ARG A 281 -29.05 -17.99 -13.39
C ARG A 281 -27.99 -18.40 -12.36
N VAL A 282 -26.73 -18.53 -12.79
CA VAL A 282 -25.61 -18.88 -11.90
C VAL A 282 -25.43 -17.82 -10.81
N ALA A 283 -25.55 -16.53 -11.13
CA ALA A 283 -25.46 -15.47 -10.14
C ALA A 283 -26.56 -15.54 -9.08
N LEU A 284 -27.80 -15.90 -9.47
CA LEU A 284 -28.91 -16.14 -8.53
C LEU A 284 -28.64 -17.34 -7.63
N GLU A 285 -28.18 -18.47 -8.20
CA GLU A 285 -27.84 -19.66 -7.41
C GLU A 285 -26.73 -19.38 -6.39
N ILE A 286 -25.71 -18.60 -6.78
CA ILE A 286 -24.64 -18.17 -5.87
C ILE A 286 -25.22 -17.28 -4.76
N LEU A 287 -26.08 -16.30 -5.09
CA LEU A 287 -26.70 -15.43 -4.09
C LEU A 287 -27.51 -16.24 -3.07
N ASP A 288 -28.28 -17.23 -3.51
CA ASP A 288 -29.08 -18.06 -2.61
C ASP A 288 -28.20 -18.94 -1.71
N ARG A 289 -27.14 -19.57 -2.24
CA ARG A 289 -26.16 -20.29 -1.41
C ARG A 289 -25.49 -19.37 -0.38
N GLN A 290 -25.21 -18.12 -0.75
CA GLN A 290 -24.58 -17.16 0.15
C GLN A 290 -25.55 -16.63 1.20
N ARG A 291 -26.86 -16.57 0.93
CA ARG A 291 -27.88 -16.30 1.95
C ARG A 291 -27.89 -17.41 3.00
N GLU A 292 -27.93 -18.67 2.59
CA GLU A 292 -27.86 -19.81 3.51
C GLU A 292 -26.55 -19.84 4.32
N ALA A 293 -25.42 -19.47 3.70
CA ALA A 293 -24.15 -19.34 4.39
C ALA A 293 -24.16 -18.17 5.42
N ALA A 294 -24.77 -17.04 5.08
CA ALA A 294 -24.92 -15.90 5.97
C ALA A 294 -25.77 -16.25 7.20
N GLU A 295 -26.86 -16.98 7.00
CA GLU A 295 -27.72 -17.45 8.10
C GLU A 295 -26.99 -18.41 9.03
N ARG A 296 -26.27 -19.40 8.48
CA ARG A 296 -25.43 -20.31 9.30
C ARG A 296 -24.35 -19.58 10.07
N ASN A 297 -23.65 -18.64 9.44
CA ASN A 297 -22.64 -17.82 10.12
C ASN A 297 -23.26 -17.01 11.26
N PHE A 298 -24.44 -16.42 11.03
CA PHE A 298 -25.16 -15.70 12.07
C PHE A 298 -25.56 -16.61 13.23
N GLU A 299 -26.09 -17.80 12.96
CA GLU A 299 -26.42 -18.80 13.97
C GLU A 299 -25.19 -19.23 14.79
N ASP A 300 -24.03 -19.41 14.15
CA ASP A 300 -22.77 -19.69 14.83
C ASP A 300 -22.37 -18.57 15.79
N ARG A 301 -22.50 -17.32 15.37
CA ARG A 301 -22.25 -16.15 16.23
C ARG A 301 -23.22 -16.08 17.40
N VAL A 302 -24.50 -16.40 17.19
CA VAL A 302 -25.50 -16.47 18.26
C VAL A 302 -25.15 -17.57 19.25
N ARG A 303 -24.73 -18.75 18.79
CA ARG A 303 -24.27 -19.84 19.65
C ARG A 303 -23.05 -19.43 20.47
N GLN A 304 -22.07 -18.78 19.85
CA GLN A 304 -20.88 -18.29 20.55
C GLN A 304 -21.24 -17.25 21.61
N ALA A 305 -22.08 -16.27 21.28
CA ALA A 305 -22.51 -15.25 22.24
C ALA A 305 -23.28 -15.84 23.44
N ARG A 306 -24.06 -16.91 23.23
CA ARG A 306 -24.66 -17.66 24.34
C ARG A 306 -23.62 -18.32 25.23
N ASN A 307 -22.62 -18.98 24.63
CA ASN A 307 -21.53 -19.58 25.39
C ASN A 307 -20.75 -18.52 26.19
N ASP A 308 -20.54 -17.33 25.64
CA ASP A 308 -19.86 -16.22 26.33
C ASP A 308 -20.65 -15.75 27.56
N ILE A 309 -21.99 -15.71 27.48
CA ILE A 309 -22.86 -15.44 28.64
C ILE A 309 -22.69 -16.54 29.69
N GLU A 310 -22.77 -17.81 29.30
CA GLU A 310 -22.62 -18.94 30.23
C GLU A 310 -21.27 -18.90 30.95
N VAL A 311 -20.18 -18.65 30.21
CA VAL A 311 -18.83 -18.52 30.76
C VAL A 311 -18.73 -17.33 31.72
N ALA A 312 -19.32 -16.18 31.38
CA ALA A 312 -19.34 -15.01 32.25
C ALA A 312 -20.13 -15.30 33.54
N GLU A 313 -21.28 -15.98 33.44
CA GLU A 313 -22.08 -16.37 34.60
C GLU A 313 -21.35 -17.37 35.49
N ASP A 314 -20.64 -18.34 34.92
CA ASP A 314 -19.80 -19.28 35.66
C ASP A 314 -18.65 -18.59 36.40
N ARG A 315 -18.03 -17.57 35.79
CA ARG A 315 -17.02 -16.75 36.45
C ARG A 315 -17.62 -15.96 37.60
N LEU A 316 -18.79 -15.36 37.42
CA LEU A 316 -19.50 -14.65 38.49
C LEU A 316 -19.86 -15.59 39.65
N ARG A 317 -20.33 -16.82 39.36
CA ARG A 317 -20.64 -17.81 40.39
C ARG A 317 -19.40 -18.18 41.21
N ARG A 318 -18.26 -18.43 40.56
CA ARG A 318 -16.99 -18.69 41.24
C ARG A 318 -16.51 -17.48 42.06
N ALA A 319 -16.60 -16.28 41.48
CA ALA A 319 -16.23 -15.05 42.15
C ALA A 319 -17.03 -14.78 43.43
N ARG A 320 -18.30 -15.22 43.53
CA ARG A 320 -19.09 -15.14 44.77
C ARG A 320 -18.45 -15.92 45.91
N HIS A 321 -18.01 -17.15 45.64
CA HIS A 321 -17.30 -17.94 46.63
C HIS A 321 -15.93 -17.34 46.99
N ASP A 322 -15.24 -16.75 46.01
CA ASP A 322 -13.95 -16.09 46.25
C ASP A 322 -14.08 -14.80 47.05
N ALA A 323 -15.14 -14.03 46.82
CA ALA A 323 -15.44 -12.81 47.56
C ALA A 323 -15.68 -13.09 49.05
N ASP A 324 -16.41 -14.16 49.36
CA ASP A 324 -16.61 -14.61 50.74
C ASP A 324 -15.28 -15.04 51.38
N ARG A 325 -14.44 -15.78 50.67
CA ARG A 325 -13.10 -16.16 51.16
C ARG A 325 -12.17 -14.96 51.35
N ASP A 326 -12.20 -13.97 50.44
CA ASP A 326 -11.43 -12.73 50.56
C ASP A 326 -11.87 -11.95 51.80
N TYR A 327 -13.18 -11.81 52.01
CA TYR A 327 -13.73 -11.20 53.22
C TYR A 327 -13.28 -11.93 54.49
N GLU A 328 -13.40 -13.25 54.54
CA GLU A 328 -12.95 -14.04 55.70
C GLU A 328 -11.45 -13.88 55.97
N ASN A 329 -10.62 -13.81 54.92
CA ASN A 329 -9.19 -13.58 55.06
C ASN A 329 -8.90 -12.18 55.61
N ARG A 330 -9.63 -11.14 55.17
CA ARG A 330 -9.52 -9.79 55.72
C ARG A 330 -9.91 -9.75 57.20
N VAL A 331 -11.00 -10.41 57.57
CA VAL A 331 -11.43 -10.51 58.99
C VAL A 331 -10.34 -11.21 59.80
N ARG A 332 -9.84 -12.37 59.35
CA ARG A 332 -8.77 -13.11 60.04
C ARG A 332 -7.49 -12.27 60.20
N ASN A 333 -7.10 -11.52 59.17
CA ASN A 333 -5.93 -10.65 59.24
C ASN A 333 -6.13 -9.50 60.25
N ALA A 334 -7.31 -8.87 60.24
CA ALA A 334 -7.64 -7.81 61.20
C ALA A 334 -7.68 -8.35 62.65
N GLU A 335 -8.23 -9.55 62.86
CA GLU A 335 -8.21 -10.23 64.17
C GLU A 335 -6.79 -10.54 64.64
N GLN A 336 -5.92 -11.01 63.75
CA GLN A 336 -4.50 -11.23 64.06
C GLN A 336 -3.78 -9.92 64.39
N ASN A 337 -4.07 -8.83 63.69
CA ASN A 337 -3.50 -7.51 63.98
C ASN A 337 -3.91 -7.02 65.38
N VAL A 338 -5.20 -7.16 65.74
CA VAL A 338 -5.68 -6.85 67.09
C VAL A 338 -4.97 -7.70 68.13
N LYS A 339 -4.84 -9.02 67.89
CA LYS A 339 -4.14 -9.93 68.81
C LYS A 339 -2.69 -9.52 69.02
N ARG A 340 -1.94 -9.26 67.95
CA ARG A 340 -0.53 -8.83 68.03
C ARG A 340 -0.39 -7.50 68.77
N ALA A 341 -1.27 -6.54 68.49
CA ALA A 341 -1.27 -5.24 69.18
C ALA A 341 -1.56 -5.39 70.68
N GLN A 342 -2.49 -6.27 71.05
CA GLN A 342 -2.82 -6.58 72.43
C GLN A 342 -1.66 -7.29 73.15
N ASP A 343 -1.07 -8.32 72.53
CA ASP A 343 0.07 -9.05 73.08
C ASP A 343 1.25 -8.08 73.32
N ARG A 344 1.52 -7.17 72.37
CA ARG A 344 2.56 -6.15 72.51
C ARG A 344 2.28 -5.17 73.66
N LEU A 345 1.03 -4.72 73.82
CA LEU A 345 0.64 -3.86 74.93
C LEU A 345 0.81 -4.58 76.28
N ASN A 346 0.45 -5.86 76.34
CA ASN A 346 0.60 -6.70 77.52
C ASN A 346 2.08 -6.95 77.88
N GLU A 347 2.97 -7.09 76.90
CA GLU A 347 4.41 -7.18 77.12
C GLU A 347 4.98 -5.88 77.71
N LEU A 348 4.66 -4.74 77.08
CA LEU A 348 5.16 -3.44 77.49
C LEU A 348 4.68 -3.02 78.87
N THR A 349 3.44 -3.37 79.25
CA THR A 349 2.87 -3.11 80.59
C THR A 349 3.50 -3.95 81.69
N LYS A 350 4.01 -5.14 81.39
CA LYS A 350 4.71 -6.00 82.37
C LYS A 350 6.15 -5.56 82.63
N ASN A 351 6.76 -4.82 81.72
CA ASN A 351 8.12 -4.31 81.87
C ASN A 351 8.12 -2.95 82.59
N THR A 352 8.65 -2.91 83.82
CA THR A 352 8.68 -1.71 84.67
C THR A 352 9.63 -0.61 84.18
N ALA A 353 10.49 -0.90 83.20
CA ALA A 353 11.42 0.07 82.59
C ALA A 353 10.87 0.71 81.30
N THR A 354 9.65 0.37 80.87
CA THR A 354 9.07 0.89 79.62
C THR A 354 8.72 2.38 79.73
N PRO A 355 9.14 3.22 78.77
CA PRO A 355 8.77 4.64 78.75
C PRO A 355 7.24 4.86 78.60
N PRO A 356 6.65 5.88 79.25
CA PRO A 356 5.22 6.19 79.11
C PRO A 356 4.77 6.43 77.66
N GLU A 357 5.64 7.02 76.84
CA GLU A 357 5.35 7.29 75.43
C GLU A 357 5.20 6.01 74.60
N GLU A 358 5.94 4.94 74.91
CA GLU A 358 5.83 3.65 74.21
C GLU A 358 4.53 2.94 74.57
N LEU A 359 4.10 3.03 75.83
CA LEU A 359 2.81 2.53 76.29
C LEU A 359 1.64 3.24 75.58
N GLU A 360 1.71 4.57 75.44
CA GLU A 360 0.69 5.34 74.73
C GLU A 360 0.66 5.05 73.22
N ARG A 361 1.82 4.82 72.58
CA ARG A 361 1.87 4.36 71.19
C ARG A 361 1.24 2.97 71.03
N ALA A 362 1.51 2.04 71.94
CA ALA A 362 0.94 0.69 71.90
C ALA A 362 -0.59 0.71 72.09
N LYS A 363 -1.13 1.54 72.98
CA LYS A 363 -2.58 1.74 73.14
C LYS A 363 -3.23 2.28 71.86
N ARG A 364 -2.65 3.31 71.24
CA ARG A 364 -3.14 3.85 69.97
C ARG A 364 -3.13 2.82 68.85
N ASN A 365 -2.10 1.97 68.79
CA ASN A 365 -2.03 0.89 67.80
C ASN A 365 -3.14 -0.15 68.01
N LEU A 366 -3.43 -0.52 69.25
CA LEU A 366 -4.54 -1.41 69.59
C LEU A 366 -5.90 -0.79 69.25
N GLU A 367 -6.10 0.50 69.55
CA GLU A 367 -7.32 1.22 69.16
C GLU A 367 -7.50 1.26 67.64
N ASN A 368 -6.44 1.56 66.89
CA ASN A 368 -6.47 1.56 65.44
C ASN A 368 -6.79 0.17 64.86
N ALA A 369 -6.17 -0.89 65.38
CA ALA A 369 -6.45 -2.26 64.95
C ALA A 369 -7.89 -2.69 65.26
N ASN A 370 -8.44 -2.27 66.41
CA ASN A 370 -9.84 -2.53 66.76
C ASN A 370 -10.83 -1.78 65.85
N ARG A 371 -10.51 -0.54 65.47
CA ARG A 371 -11.30 0.21 64.49
C ARG A 371 -11.29 -0.48 63.12
N GLU A 372 -10.12 -0.89 62.64
CA GLU A 372 -9.99 -1.62 61.38
C GLU A 372 -10.80 -2.94 61.39
N LEU A 373 -10.75 -3.72 62.47
CA LEU A 373 -11.57 -4.93 62.61
C LEU A 373 -13.08 -4.63 62.59
N GLN A 374 -13.52 -3.56 63.26
CA GLN A 374 -14.92 -3.13 63.23
C GLN A 374 -15.33 -2.66 61.83
N ASP A 375 -14.47 -1.90 61.16
CA ASP A 375 -14.73 -1.39 59.81
C ASP A 375 -14.86 -2.52 58.80
N VAL A 376 -13.97 -3.52 58.84
CA VAL A 376 -14.07 -4.71 57.98
C VAL A 376 -15.38 -5.47 58.24
N ARG A 377 -15.73 -5.71 59.52
CA ARG A 377 -16.96 -6.45 59.87
C ARG A 377 -18.24 -5.69 59.49
N ARG A 378 -18.28 -4.38 59.67
CA ARG A 378 -19.43 -3.54 59.30
C ARG A 378 -19.59 -3.39 57.79
N ASN A 379 -18.50 -3.44 57.03
CA ASN A 379 -18.49 -3.21 55.59
C ASN A 379 -18.48 -4.50 54.75
N ARG A 380 -18.87 -5.66 55.30
CA ARG A 380 -18.89 -6.95 54.58
C ARG A 380 -19.56 -6.86 53.20
N GLU A 381 -20.78 -6.31 53.15
CA GLU A 381 -21.55 -6.23 51.92
C GLU A 381 -20.86 -5.37 50.86
N GLN A 382 -20.21 -4.28 51.28
CA GLN A 382 -19.50 -3.40 50.37
C GLN A 382 -18.23 -4.05 49.83
N ILE A 383 -17.45 -4.73 50.68
CA ILE A 383 -16.25 -5.47 50.27
C ILE A 383 -16.62 -6.55 49.23
N ILE A 384 -17.67 -7.33 49.49
CA ILE A 384 -18.15 -8.37 48.57
C ILE A 384 -18.65 -7.75 47.26
N ARG A 385 -19.45 -6.68 47.34
CA ARG A 385 -19.99 -5.99 46.15
C ARG A 385 -18.87 -5.42 45.28
N ASP A 386 -17.88 -4.78 45.87
CA ASP A 386 -16.74 -4.21 45.14
C ASP A 386 -15.90 -5.29 44.46
N TYR A 387 -15.74 -6.46 45.11
CA TYR A 387 -15.11 -7.63 44.51
C TYR A 387 -15.89 -8.18 43.31
N LEU A 388 -17.23 -8.23 43.40
CA LEU A 388 -18.09 -8.82 42.37
C LEU A 388 -18.38 -7.90 41.19
N ARG A 389 -18.29 -6.58 41.38
CA ARG A 389 -18.58 -5.55 40.37
C ARG A 389 -17.98 -5.81 38.98
N PRO A 390 -16.70 -6.18 38.80
CA PRO A 390 -16.16 -6.47 37.46
C PRO A 390 -16.85 -7.68 36.80
N TYR A 391 -17.11 -8.76 37.55
CA TYR A 391 -17.78 -9.95 37.01
C TYR A 391 -19.24 -9.69 36.64
N GLU A 392 -19.95 -8.87 37.43
CA GLU A 392 -21.31 -8.44 37.09
C GLU A 392 -21.37 -7.54 35.86
N ARG A 393 -20.29 -6.79 35.59
CA ARG A 393 -20.16 -6.00 34.38
C ARG A 393 -19.92 -6.89 33.16
N ASP A 394 -19.10 -7.93 33.29
CA ASP A 394 -18.82 -8.88 32.21
C ASP A 394 -20.09 -9.61 31.77
N VAL A 395 -20.90 -10.11 32.72
CA VAL A 395 -22.18 -10.76 32.41
C VAL A 395 -23.13 -9.80 31.69
N ARG A 396 -23.21 -8.55 32.14
CA ARG A 396 -24.03 -7.52 31.48
C ARG A 396 -23.55 -7.23 30.07
N SER A 397 -22.25 -7.03 29.88
CA SER A 397 -21.66 -6.80 28.56
C SER A 397 -21.95 -7.95 27.61
N ALA A 398 -21.77 -9.21 28.04
CA ALA A 398 -22.03 -10.38 27.21
C ALA A 398 -23.52 -10.48 26.79
N ARG A 399 -24.45 -10.13 27.70
CA ARG A 399 -25.89 -10.07 27.39
C ARG A 399 -26.22 -8.93 26.43
N ASP A 400 -25.69 -7.74 26.66
CA ASP A 400 -25.88 -6.58 25.78
C ASP A 400 -25.35 -6.88 24.36
N ASP A 401 -24.22 -7.56 24.26
CA ASP A 401 -23.63 -7.98 22.98
C ASP A 401 -24.49 -9.03 22.27
N TYR A 402 -25.05 -10.00 23.00
CA TYR A 402 -26.01 -10.97 22.47
C TYR A 402 -27.30 -10.30 21.97
N ASP A 403 -27.88 -9.39 22.74
CA ASP A 403 -29.10 -8.67 22.37
C ASP A 403 -28.87 -7.78 21.14
N ARG A 404 -27.72 -7.09 21.10
CA ARG A 404 -27.30 -6.30 19.92
C ARG A 404 -27.10 -7.17 18.69
N LEU A 405 -26.53 -8.37 18.85
CA LEU A 405 -26.37 -9.32 17.75
C LEU A 405 -27.75 -9.71 17.18
N LEU A 406 -28.71 -10.02 18.05
CA LEU A 406 -30.07 -10.37 17.62
C LEU A 406 -30.81 -9.21 16.97
N SER A 407 -30.73 -7.99 17.53
CA SER A 407 -31.38 -6.80 16.95
C SER A 407 -30.84 -6.49 15.56
N ASN A 408 -29.58 -6.81 15.30
CA ASN A 408 -28.89 -6.50 14.05
C ASN A 408 -28.87 -7.68 13.06
N ARG A 409 -29.65 -8.76 13.29
CA ARG A 409 -29.67 -9.96 12.41
C ARG A 409 -29.80 -9.60 10.94
N THR A 410 -30.83 -8.83 10.59
CA THR A 410 -31.12 -8.47 9.20
C THR A 410 -29.97 -7.68 8.60
N GLN A 411 -29.45 -6.68 9.32
CA GLN A 411 -28.34 -5.88 8.84
C GLN A 411 -27.08 -6.71 8.58
N ILE A 412 -26.72 -7.60 9.50
CA ILE A 412 -25.52 -8.45 9.38
C ILE A 412 -25.63 -9.39 8.18
N ILE A 413 -26.80 -10.02 7.98
CA ILE A 413 -27.04 -10.90 6.83
C ILE A 413 -27.01 -10.08 5.53
N GLU A 414 -27.67 -8.91 5.52
CA GLU A 414 -27.72 -8.02 4.35
C GLU A 414 -26.33 -7.51 3.94
N GLU A 415 -25.50 -7.10 4.90
CA GLU A 415 -24.11 -6.69 4.66
C GLU A 415 -23.28 -7.84 4.08
N TYR A 416 -23.46 -9.07 4.59
CA TYR A 416 -22.78 -10.25 4.07
C TYR A 416 -23.16 -10.54 2.60
N ILE A 417 -24.45 -10.42 2.24
CA ILE A 417 -24.93 -10.76 0.89
C ILE A 417 -24.90 -9.59 -0.11
N ALA A 418 -24.68 -8.37 0.35
CA ALA A 418 -24.62 -7.16 -0.46
C ALA A 418 -23.74 -7.25 -1.72
N PRO A 419 -22.50 -7.79 -1.69
CA PRO A 419 -21.70 -7.93 -2.91
C PRO A 419 -22.34 -8.87 -3.95
N TYR A 420 -23.01 -9.95 -3.52
CA TYR A 420 -23.67 -10.89 -4.41
C TYR A 420 -24.95 -10.30 -5.00
N LYS A 421 -25.73 -9.54 -4.22
CA LYS A 421 -26.88 -8.78 -4.74
C LYS A 421 -26.45 -7.79 -5.82
N ARG A 422 -25.33 -7.07 -5.60
CA ARG A 422 -24.74 -6.18 -6.62
C ARG A 422 -24.35 -6.95 -7.88
N LYS A 423 -23.75 -8.13 -7.74
CA LYS A 423 -23.38 -8.96 -8.89
C LYS A 423 -24.59 -9.44 -9.69
N VAL A 424 -25.65 -9.90 -9.01
CA VAL A 424 -26.91 -10.29 -9.66
C VAL A 424 -27.50 -9.13 -10.45
N ALA A 425 -27.53 -7.91 -9.86
CA ALA A 425 -28.03 -6.73 -10.54
C ALA A 425 -27.19 -6.36 -11.78
N GLU A 426 -25.86 -6.41 -11.68
CA GLU A 426 -24.94 -6.17 -12.80
C GLU A 426 -25.18 -7.15 -13.96
N VAL A 427 -25.25 -8.45 -13.65
CA VAL A 427 -25.45 -9.49 -14.67
C VAL A 427 -26.86 -9.40 -15.28
N LYS A 428 -27.88 -9.09 -14.47
CA LYS A 428 -29.24 -8.86 -14.95
C LYS A 428 -29.29 -7.70 -15.95
N ASN A 429 -28.67 -6.57 -15.61
CA ASN A 429 -28.59 -5.42 -16.49
C ASN A 429 -27.86 -5.76 -17.80
N SER A 430 -26.75 -6.51 -17.72
CA SER A 430 -26.04 -6.98 -18.92
C SER A 430 -26.93 -7.86 -19.80
N LEU A 431 -27.68 -8.80 -19.21
CA LEU A 431 -28.61 -9.65 -19.94
C LEU A 431 -29.71 -8.84 -20.63
N GLU A 432 -30.33 -7.89 -19.93
CA GLU A 432 -31.38 -7.04 -20.50
C GLU A 432 -30.85 -6.21 -21.68
N ARG A 433 -29.64 -5.66 -21.57
CA ARG A 433 -28.98 -4.92 -22.65
C ARG A 433 -28.72 -5.80 -23.87
N ILE A 434 -28.14 -6.99 -23.66
CA ILE A 434 -27.85 -7.94 -24.74
C ILE A 434 -29.14 -8.38 -25.42
N LYS A 435 -30.20 -8.67 -24.64
CA LYS A 435 -31.51 -9.02 -25.18
C LYS A 435 -32.08 -7.93 -26.08
N ALA A 436 -32.07 -6.68 -25.61
CA ALA A 436 -32.57 -5.55 -26.41
C ALA A 436 -31.76 -5.34 -27.71
N MET A 437 -30.43 -5.51 -27.66
CA MET A 437 -29.59 -5.42 -28.86
C MET A 437 -29.78 -6.61 -29.81
N HIS A 438 -30.00 -7.82 -29.27
CA HIS A 438 -30.39 -8.99 -30.05
C HIS A 438 -31.71 -8.76 -30.78
N ASP A 439 -32.75 -8.35 -30.04
CA ASP A 439 -34.10 -8.12 -30.57
C ASP A 439 -34.07 -7.08 -31.71
N ALA A 440 -33.31 -6.00 -31.53
CA ALA A 440 -33.19 -4.92 -32.51
C ALA A 440 -32.49 -5.32 -33.82
N ASN A 441 -31.61 -6.33 -33.79
CA ASN A 441 -30.81 -6.73 -34.95
C ASN A 441 -31.30 -8.01 -35.64
N PHE A 442 -31.96 -8.92 -34.91
CA PHE A 442 -32.14 -10.30 -35.37
C PHE A 442 -33.53 -10.91 -35.13
N ASN A 443 -34.47 -10.20 -34.48
CA ASN A 443 -35.86 -10.67 -34.28
C ASN A 443 -36.90 -9.92 -35.14
N ASN A 444 -36.51 -9.45 -36.34
CA ASN A 444 -37.44 -8.93 -37.34
C ASN A 444 -37.98 -10.04 -38.25
#